data_AF-A0A0F8WDW9-F1
#
_entry.id   AF-A0A0F8WDW9-F1
#
_cell.length_a   1.000
_cell.length_b   1.000
_cell.length_c   1.000
_cell.angle_alpha   90.00
_cell.angle_beta   90.00
_cell.angle_gamma   90.00
#
_symmetry.space_group_name_H-M   'P 1'
#
loop_
_entity.id
_entity.type
_entity.pdbx_description
1 polymer ?
#
loop_
_entity_poly.entity_id
_entity_poly.type
_entity_poly.pdbx_seq_one_letter_code
_entity_poly.pdbx_strand_id
1 'polypeptide(L)'
;MAVDVLERLDDGFRLIEVKSSSSQKDEHIPDAAVQKHVLAQCGIDVLAVEIMHLNKEYRHPDEGDLFNRTDVTTPVDEWLGRIPAELEAQLEMLAGSCPDVEIGSQCFEPRECPFVGRCWPDSPDHIIKLYNVGGVKAAGYMARGIQWISDLPGDEKLPAAAQRQLRAMQSGEVVVERGSLINCVFPAPLAARAHTCQRIIDVALEALEIGAG
;
A
#
# COMPACT_ATOMS: atom_id res chain seq x y z
N MET A 1 5.66 -22.91 2.79
CA MET A 1 5.83 -22.12 1.55
C MET A 1 5.33 -22.96 0.39
N ALA A 2 4.57 -22.39 -0.53
CA ALA A 2 4.21 -23.02 -1.78
C ALA A 2 5.12 -22.48 -2.87
N VAL A 3 5.48 -23.33 -3.84
CA VAL A 3 6.12 -22.91 -5.08
C VAL A 3 5.01 -22.63 -6.09
N ASP A 4 5.10 -21.53 -6.82
CA ASP A 4 4.08 -21.14 -7.80
C ASP A 4 3.95 -22.18 -8.92
N VAL A 5 5.03 -22.42 -9.66
CA VAL A 5 5.08 -23.43 -10.71
C VAL A 5 6.44 -24.12 -10.70
N LEU A 6 6.42 -25.45 -10.74
CA LEU A 6 7.59 -26.30 -10.89
C LEU A 6 7.45 -27.13 -12.16
N GLU A 7 8.20 -26.78 -13.19
CA GLU A 7 8.17 -27.44 -14.50
C GLU A 7 9.26 -28.51 -14.56
N ARG A 8 8.90 -29.73 -14.95
CA ARG A 8 9.87 -30.84 -15.11
C ARG A 8 10.64 -30.68 -16.42
N LEU A 9 11.96 -30.73 -16.34
CA LEU A 9 12.87 -30.82 -17.48
C LEU A 9 13.38 -32.26 -17.63
N ASP A 10 14.24 -32.51 -18.62
CA ASP A 10 14.85 -33.83 -18.82
C ASP A 10 15.68 -34.26 -17.61
N ASP A 11 16.57 -33.39 -17.13
CA ASP A 11 17.55 -33.68 -16.06
C ASP A 11 17.31 -32.91 -14.75
N GLY A 12 16.12 -32.33 -14.54
CA GLY A 12 15.83 -31.58 -13.33
C GLY A 12 14.54 -30.79 -13.42
N PHE A 13 14.50 -29.63 -12.77
CA PHE A 13 13.32 -28.77 -12.74
C PHE A 13 13.64 -27.33 -13.10
N ARG A 14 12.66 -26.65 -13.66
CA ARG A 14 12.60 -25.20 -13.76
C ARG A 14 11.61 -24.67 -12.72
N LEU A 15 12.07 -23.74 -11.90
CA LEU A 15 11.22 -22.96 -11.01
C LEU A 15 10.68 -21.74 -11.77
N ILE A 16 9.37 -21.52 -11.73
CA ILE A 16 8.75 -20.33 -12.33
C ILE A 16 7.95 -19.60 -11.25
N GLU A 17 8.40 -18.39 -10.92
CA GLU A 17 7.74 -17.48 -9.99
C GLU A 17 6.78 -16.55 -10.75
N VAL A 18 5.51 -16.50 -10.34
CA VAL A 18 4.47 -15.75 -11.05
C VAL A 18 4.22 -14.42 -10.36
N LYS A 19 4.32 -13.32 -11.12
CA LYS A 19 4.07 -11.98 -10.60
C LYS A 19 2.91 -11.30 -11.33
N SER A 20 2.01 -10.69 -10.56
CA SER A 20 0.97 -9.78 -11.06
C SER A 20 1.57 -8.41 -11.40
N SER A 21 2.63 -8.42 -12.20
CA SER A 21 3.31 -7.27 -12.73
C SER A 21 3.37 -7.41 -14.25
N SER A 22 3.80 -6.34 -14.90
CA SER A 22 3.97 -6.30 -16.35
C SER A 22 5.44 -6.39 -16.79
N SER A 23 6.34 -6.65 -15.84
CA SER A 23 7.78 -6.77 -16.03
C SER A 23 8.39 -7.48 -14.83
N GLN A 24 9.54 -8.12 -15.03
CA GLN A 24 10.43 -8.51 -13.94
C GLN A 24 10.96 -7.26 -13.22
N LYS A 25 11.24 -7.41 -11.92
CA LYS A 25 11.87 -6.41 -11.05
C LYS A 25 12.86 -7.10 -10.13
N ASP A 26 13.89 -6.38 -9.69
CA ASP A 26 14.93 -6.92 -8.81
C ASP A 26 14.38 -7.44 -7.48
N GLU A 27 13.29 -6.83 -6.98
CA GLU A 27 12.58 -7.27 -5.77
C GLU A 27 11.96 -8.68 -5.89
N HIS A 28 11.87 -9.25 -7.09
CA HIS A 28 11.37 -10.61 -7.29
C HIS A 28 12.46 -11.68 -7.11
N ILE A 29 13.74 -11.32 -7.19
CA ILE A 29 14.86 -12.27 -7.09
C ILE A 29 14.91 -12.95 -5.72
N PRO A 30 14.78 -12.23 -4.58
CA PRO A 30 14.79 -12.86 -3.26
C PRO A 30 13.67 -13.90 -3.09
N ASP A 31 12.46 -13.63 -3.61
CA ASP A 31 11.32 -14.55 -3.51
C ASP A 31 11.62 -15.90 -4.19
N ALA A 32 12.14 -15.84 -5.42
CA ALA A 32 12.51 -17.04 -6.18
C ALA A 32 13.73 -17.76 -5.57
N ALA A 33 14.67 -17.01 -4.99
CA ALA A 33 15.85 -17.59 -4.33
C ALA A 33 15.48 -18.36 -3.06
N VAL A 34 14.58 -17.84 -2.22
CA VAL A 34 14.07 -18.57 -1.05
C VAL A 34 13.36 -19.86 -1.49
N GLN A 35 12.56 -19.81 -2.56
CA GLN A 35 11.92 -21.01 -3.12
C GLN A 35 12.92 -22.05 -3.63
N LYS A 36 13.92 -21.63 -4.41
CA LYS A 36 15.00 -22.51 -4.89
C LYS A 36 15.76 -23.14 -3.72
N HIS A 37 16.08 -22.37 -2.69
CA HIS A 37 16.76 -22.88 -1.49
C HIS A 37 15.95 -23.98 -0.80
N VAL A 38 14.65 -23.76 -0.58
CA VAL A 38 13.78 -24.77 0.04
C VAL A 38 13.66 -26.02 -0.82
N LEU A 39 13.53 -25.89 -2.14
CA LEU A 39 13.53 -27.03 -3.06
C LEU A 39 14.82 -27.84 -2.98
N ALA A 40 15.97 -27.18 -2.92
CA ALA A 40 17.27 -27.85 -2.75
C ALA A 40 17.35 -28.62 -1.42
N GLN A 41 16.83 -28.07 -0.32
CA GLN A 41 16.74 -28.79 0.96
C GLN A 41 15.79 -30.00 0.91
N CYS A 42 14.84 -30.00 -0.03
CA CYS A 42 13.97 -31.15 -0.31
C CYS A 42 14.59 -32.18 -1.30
N GLY A 43 15.83 -31.97 -1.75
CA GLY A 43 16.48 -32.84 -2.73
C GLY A 43 15.96 -32.67 -4.17
N ILE A 44 15.30 -31.55 -4.46
CA ILE A 44 14.82 -31.21 -5.81
C ILE A 44 15.86 -30.33 -6.49
N ASP A 45 16.39 -30.79 -7.62
CA ASP A 45 17.38 -30.06 -8.41
C ASP A 45 16.72 -29.05 -9.36
N VAL A 46 16.99 -27.76 -9.13
CA VAL A 46 16.44 -26.65 -9.91
C VAL A 46 17.53 -26.08 -10.81
N LEU A 47 17.44 -26.41 -12.09
CA LEU A 47 18.42 -26.06 -13.12
C LEU A 47 18.21 -24.67 -13.71
N ALA A 48 16.98 -24.16 -13.67
CA ALA A 48 16.62 -22.86 -14.22
C ALA A 48 15.56 -22.18 -13.34
N VAL A 49 15.59 -20.86 -13.30
CA VAL A 49 14.62 -20.04 -12.58
C VAL A 49 14.12 -18.93 -13.50
N GLU A 50 12.80 -18.82 -13.63
CA GLU A 50 12.16 -17.79 -14.45
C GLU A 50 11.17 -16.97 -13.63
N ILE A 51 11.05 -15.67 -13.94
CA ILE A 51 9.92 -14.84 -13.50
C ILE A 51 8.92 -14.77 -14.64
N MET A 52 7.68 -15.22 -14.39
CA MET A 52 6.55 -15.04 -15.31
C MET A 52 5.78 -13.77 -14.95
N HIS A 53 5.51 -12.93 -15.95
CA HIS A 53 4.75 -11.68 -15.79
C HIS A 53 3.84 -11.42 -16.99
N LEU A 54 2.87 -10.52 -16.83
CA LEU A 54 1.96 -10.17 -17.93
C LEU A 54 2.71 -9.48 -19.06
N ASN A 55 2.35 -9.84 -20.29
CA ASN A 55 2.82 -9.18 -21.49
C ASN A 55 1.92 -7.96 -21.80
N LYS A 56 2.49 -6.75 -21.78
CA LYS A 56 1.75 -5.50 -22.11
C LYS A 56 1.31 -5.45 -23.57
N GLU A 57 1.96 -6.20 -24.45
CA GLU A 57 1.69 -6.19 -25.89
C GLU A 57 0.56 -7.16 -26.28
N TYR A 58 0.14 -8.05 -25.38
CA TYR A 58 -0.95 -8.99 -25.65
C TYR A 58 -2.25 -8.25 -26.02
N ARG A 59 -2.93 -8.71 -27.07
CA ARG A 59 -4.31 -8.28 -27.40
C ARG A 59 -5.21 -9.50 -27.54
N HIS A 60 -6.32 -9.47 -26.81
CA HIS A 60 -7.34 -10.51 -26.87
C HIS A 60 -8.07 -10.46 -28.23
N PRO A 61 -8.38 -11.61 -28.88
CA PRO A 61 -8.16 -12.98 -28.38
C PRO A 61 -6.77 -13.59 -28.67
N ASP A 62 -6.09 -13.24 -29.77
CA ASP A 62 -5.03 -14.10 -30.32
C ASP A 62 -3.71 -13.38 -30.70
N GLU A 63 -3.53 -12.10 -30.37
CA GLU A 63 -2.28 -11.40 -30.73
C GLU A 63 -1.25 -11.52 -29.60
N GLY A 64 -0.34 -12.49 -29.77
CA GLY A 64 0.83 -12.71 -28.92
C GLY A 64 0.55 -13.57 -27.68
N ASP A 65 1.62 -13.85 -26.93
CA ASP A 65 1.52 -14.60 -25.67
C ASP A 65 1.04 -13.68 -24.53
N LEU A 66 0.12 -14.19 -23.70
CA LEU A 66 -0.38 -13.48 -22.53
C LEU A 66 0.70 -13.20 -21.48
N PHE A 67 1.71 -14.08 -21.41
CA PHE A 67 2.78 -14.02 -20.43
C PHE A 67 4.14 -13.95 -21.10
N ASN A 68 5.00 -13.12 -20.53
CA ASN A 68 6.43 -13.16 -20.79
C ASN A 68 7.13 -13.91 -19.65
N ARG A 69 8.25 -14.54 -19.96
CA ARG A 69 9.14 -15.19 -18.99
C ARG A 69 10.53 -14.58 -19.09
N THR A 70 11.13 -14.28 -17.95
CA THR A 70 12.50 -13.76 -17.87
C THR A 70 13.34 -14.75 -17.08
N ASP A 71 14.40 -15.29 -17.68
CA ASP A 71 15.39 -16.10 -16.96
C ASP A 71 16.11 -15.22 -15.94
N VAL A 72 16.13 -15.69 -14.70
CA VAL A 72 16.79 -15.05 -13.57
C VAL A 72 17.66 -16.03 -12.80
N THR A 73 18.11 -17.10 -13.46
CA THR A 73 18.88 -18.19 -12.85
C THR A 73 20.17 -17.64 -12.20
N THR A 74 20.96 -16.87 -12.95
CA THR A 74 22.22 -16.30 -12.43
C THR A 74 22.00 -15.33 -11.27
N PRO A 75 21.12 -14.31 -11.35
CA PRO A 75 20.83 -13.44 -10.20
C PRO A 75 20.33 -14.19 -8.96
N VAL A 76 19.53 -15.24 -9.15
CA VAL A 76 19.05 -16.09 -8.05
C VAL A 76 20.21 -16.83 -7.40
N ASP A 77 21.08 -17.46 -8.20
CA ASP A 77 22.23 -18.22 -7.70
C ASP A 77 23.22 -17.34 -6.94
N GLU A 78 23.46 -16.12 -7.41
CA GLU A 78 24.26 -15.11 -6.71
C GLU A 78 23.63 -14.73 -5.35
N TRP A 79 22.29 -14.72 -5.27
CA TRP A 79 21.57 -14.38 -4.05
C TRP A 79 21.52 -15.54 -3.03
N LEU A 80 21.58 -16.80 -3.47
CA LEU A 80 21.48 -17.98 -2.60
C LEU A 80 22.45 -17.96 -1.42
N GLY A 81 23.67 -17.43 -1.61
CA GLY A 81 24.67 -17.32 -0.55
C GLY A 81 24.26 -16.44 0.63
N ARG A 82 23.27 -15.56 0.45
CA ARG A 82 22.75 -14.66 1.49
C ARG A 82 21.68 -15.32 2.37
N ILE A 83 21.04 -16.38 1.88
CA ILE A 83 19.86 -17.00 2.51
C ILE A 83 20.13 -17.45 3.94
N PRO A 84 21.22 -18.17 4.27
CA PRO A 84 21.41 -18.67 5.62
C PRO A 84 21.44 -17.56 6.67
N ALA A 85 22.19 -16.48 6.40
CA ALA A 85 22.29 -15.33 7.30
C ALA A 85 20.97 -14.55 7.40
N GLU A 86 20.25 -14.39 6.29
CA GLU A 86 18.94 -13.73 6.28
C GLU A 86 17.88 -14.53 7.07
N LEU A 87 17.86 -15.87 6.91
CA LEU A 87 16.98 -16.74 7.68
C LEU A 87 17.28 -16.67 9.17
N GLU A 88 18.55 -16.69 9.56
CA GLU A 88 18.97 -16.56 10.96
C GLU A 88 18.49 -15.23 11.55
N ALA A 89 18.76 -14.11 10.85
CA ALA A 89 18.35 -12.77 11.30
C ALA A 89 16.82 -12.65 11.43
N GLN A 90 16.05 -13.20 10.48
CA GLN A 90 14.59 -13.17 10.53
C GLN A 90 14.03 -14.03 11.66
N LEU A 91 14.60 -15.21 11.91
CA LEU A 91 14.18 -16.08 13.01
C LEU A 91 14.52 -15.48 14.38
N GLU A 92 15.68 -14.85 14.52
CA GLU A 92 16.06 -14.12 15.73
C GLU A 92 15.09 -12.95 15.98
N MET A 93 14.77 -12.17 14.95
CA MET A 93 13.79 -11.07 15.04
C MET A 93 12.40 -11.57 15.47
N LEU A 94 11.94 -12.71 14.92
CA LEU A 94 10.65 -13.31 15.28
C LEU A 94 10.62 -13.86 16.71
N ALA A 95 11.75 -14.34 17.23
CA ALA A 95 11.87 -14.82 18.60
C ALA A 95 11.98 -13.68 19.63
N GLY A 96 12.34 -12.48 19.18
CA GLY A 96 12.46 -11.29 20.00
C GLY A 96 11.12 -10.67 20.44
N SER A 97 11.22 -9.59 21.22
CA SER A 97 10.07 -8.75 21.56
C SER A 97 9.62 -7.90 20.37
N CYS A 98 8.43 -7.31 20.46
CA CYS A 98 7.99 -6.30 19.50
C CYS A 98 9.09 -5.22 19.33
N PRO A 99 9.50 -4.87 18.11
CA PRO A 99 10.52 -3.86 17.88
C PRO A 99 10.12 -2.52 18.50
N ASP A 100 11.05 -1.87 19.19
CA ASP A 100 10.90 -0.50 19.70
C ASP A 100 11.35 0.48 18.61
N VAL A 101 10.44 0.76 17.68
CA VAL A 101 10.65 1.67 16.55
C VAL A 101 9.50 2.65 16.47
N GLU A 102 9.81 3.94 16.28
CA GLU A 102 8.80 4.97 16.08
C GLU A 102 8.04 4.74 14.77
N ILE A 103 6.80 5.23 14.70
CA ILE A 103 6.04 5.27 13.44
C ILE A 103 6.63 6.28 12.46
N GLY A 104 6.56 6.00 11.16
CA GLY A 104 7.19 6.86 10.14
C GLY A 104 6.92 6.41 8.71
N SER A 105 7.76 6.86 7.76
CA SER A 105 7.61 6.55 6.34
C SER A 105 7.72 5.06 6.03
N GLN A 106 8.47 4.30 6.83
CA GLN A 106 8.57 2.83 6.75
C GLN A 106 7.23 2.12 6.99
N CYS A 107 6.22 2.81 7.53
CA CYS A 107 4.87 2.29 7.63
C CYS A 107 4.12 2.28 6.29
N PHE A 108 4.63 2.94 5.26
CA PHE A 108 3.96 3.12 3.96
C PHE A 108 4.84 2.78 2.76
N GLU A 109 6.17 2.73 2.93
CA GLU A 109 7.12 2.42 1.87
C GLU A 109 8.04 1.25 2.26
N PRO A 110 8.39 0.35 1.31
CA PRO A 110 7.91 0.30 -0.08
C PRO A 110 6.46 -0.23 -0.21
N ARG A 111 5.88 -0.73 0.87
CA ARG A 111 4.47 -1.17 0.96
C ARG A 111 3.88 -0.74 2.30
N GLU A 112 2.56 -0.67 2.35
CA GLU A 112 1.86 -0.38 3.60
C GLU A 112 2.13 -1.48 4.65
N CYS A 113 2.52 -1.04 5.84
CA CYS A 113 2.73 -1.91 6.99
C CYS A 113 1.36 -2.43 7.48
N PRO A 114 1.20 -3.76 7.64
CA PRO A 114 -0.07 -4.35 8.07
C PRO A 114 -0.48 -3.94 9.49
N PHE A 115 0.43 -3.33 10.26
CA PHE A 115 0.18 -2.87 11.63
C PHE A 115 -0.08 -1.37 11.74
N VAL A 116 -0.27 -0.64 10.63
CA VAL A 116 -0.58 0.80 10.67
C VAL A 116 -1.74 1.11 11.61
N GLY A 117 -2.84 0.36 11.53
CA GLY A 117 -4.01 0.56 12.40
C GLY A 117 -3.78 0.25 13.88
N ARG A 118 -2.69 -0.45 14.23
CA ARG A 118 -2.28 -0.71 15.62
C ARG A 118 -1.36 0.38 16.15
N CYS A 119 -0.39 0.80 15.35
CA CYS A 119 0.69 1.68 15.80
C CYS A 119 0.34 3.17 15.67
N TRP A 120 -0.47 3.56 14.68
CA TRP A 120 -0.81 4.95 14.45
C TRP A 120 -2.01 5.40 15.30
N PRO A 121 -2.02 6.64 15.82
CA PRO A 121 -3.18 7.17 16.55
C PRO A 121 -4.42 7.25 15.67
N ASP A 122 -5.58 6.85 16.21
CA ASP A 122 -6.87 6.97 15.52
C ASP A 122 -7.58 8.32 15.78
N SER A 123 -6.87 9.29 16.36
CA SER A 123 -7.43 10.62 16.60
C SER A 123 -7.76 11.32 15.27
N PRO A 124 -8.94 11.96 15.13
CA PRO A 124 -9.29 12.77 13.96
C PRO A 124 -8.38 14.00 13.79
N ASP A 125 -7.69 14.40 14.86
CA ASP A 125 -6.76 15.52 14.89
C ASP A 125 -5.30 15.09 14.60
N HIS A 126 -5.01 13.80 14.48
CA HIS A 126 -3.67 13.36 14.13
C HIS A 126 -3.32 13.79 12.70
N ILE A 127 -2.08 14.19 12.45
CA ILE A 127 -1.65 14.75 11.16
C ILE A 127 -1.89 13.81 9.96
N ILE A 128 -1.91 12.49 10.20
CA ILE A 128 -2.26 11.46 9.18
C ILE A 128 -3.68 11.61 8.63
N LYS A 129 -4.59 12.27 9.38
CA LYS A 129 -5.98 12.52 8.99
C LYS A 129 -6.15 13.84 8.23
N LEU A 130 -5.08 14.61 8.01
CA LEU A 130 -5.12 15.79 7.16
C LEU A 130 -5.50 15.37 5.73
N TYR A 131 -6.42 16.12 5.13
CA TYR A 131 -7.05 15.77 3.86
C TYR A 131 -6.00 15.52 2.78
N ASN A 132 -6.01 14.30 2.24
CA ASN A 132 -5.12 13.85 1.17
C ASN A 132 -3.62 14.05 1.48
N VAL A 133 -3.23 13.99 2.75
CA VAL A 133 -1.82 14.14 3.15
C VAL A 133 -1.00 12.94 2.67
N GLY A 134 -1.52 11.72 2.80
CA GLY A 134 -0.78 10.48 2.56
C GLY A 134 0.25 10.18 3.65
N GLY A 135 0.59 8.90 3.81
CA GLY A 135 1.42 8.43 4.92
C GLY A 135 2.83 9.00 4.96
N VAL A 136 3.52 9.05 3.81
CA VAL A 136 4.89 9.57 3.71
C VAL A 136 4.97 11.04 4.09
N LYS A 137 4.02 11.87 3.62
CA LYS A 137 3.98 13.30 3.97
C LYS A 137 3.61 13.52 5.43
N ALA A 138 2.69 12.72 5.98
CA ALA A 138 2.37 12.74 7.40
C ALA A 138 3.60 12.42 8.26
N ALA A 139 4.37 11.39 7.90
CA ALA A 139 5.65 11.10 8.55
C ALA A 139 6.64 12.28 8.45
N GLY A 140 6.68 12.97 7.30
CA GLY A 140 7.47 14.19 7.12
C GLY A 140 7.05 15.35 8.04
N TYR A 141 5.76 15.50 8.33
CA TYR A 141 5.26 16.45 9.33
C TYR A 141 5.69 16.03 10.75
N MET A 142 5.55 14.76 11.10
CA MET A 142 5.94 14.24 12.41
C MET A 142 7.44 14.42 12.67
N ALA A 143 8.29 14.22 11.67
CA ALA A 143 9.74 14.48 11.77
C ALA A 143 10.07 15.96 12.03
N ARG A 144 9.15 16.88 11.72
CA ARG A 144 9.25 18.32 12.06
C ARG A 144 8.63 18.65 13.43
N GLY A 145 8.17 17.65 14.19
CA GLY A 145 7.48 17.83 15.47
C GLY A 145 6.00 18.17 15.35
N ILE A 146 5.41 18.05 14.15
CA ILE A 146 3.99 18.33 13.91
C ILE A 146 3.24 16.99 13.98
N GLN A 147 2.71 16.67 15.16
CA GLN A 147 1.98 15.42 15.43
C GLN A 147 0.49 15.59 15.14
N TRP A 148 -0.03 16.78 15.45
CA TRP A 148 -1.45 17.12 15.36
C TRP A 148 -1.69 18.14 14.24
N ILE A 149 -2.89 18.13 13.68
CA ILE A 149 -3.33 19.13 12.72
C ILE A 149 -3.32 20.52 13.38
N SER A 150 -3.60 20.60 14.69
CA SER A 150 -3.47 21.82 15.49
C SER A 150 -2.04 22.37 15.59
N ASP A 151 -1.02 21.55 15.38
CA ASP A 151 0.39 21.96 15.45
C ASP A 151 0.87 22.62 14.15
N LEU A 152 0.04 22.62 13.10
CA LEU A 152 0.42 23.16 11.80
C LEU A 152 0.70 24.68 11.91
N PRO A 153 1.85 25.15 11.40
CA PRO A 153 2.13 26.57 11.31
C PRO A 153 1.07 27.31 10.49
N GLY A 154 0.71 28.53 10.89
CA GLY A 154 -0.32 29.32 10.20
C GLY A 154 0.04 29.71 8.76
N ASP A 155 1.31 29.63 8.39
CA ASP A 155 1.85 29.88 7.05
C ASP A 155 2.06 28.59 6.22
N GLU A 156 1.67 27.43 6.73
CA GLU A 156 1.80 26.16 6.01
C GLU A 156 0.96 26.18 4.73
N LYS A 157 1.60 25.86 3.60
CA LYS A 157 0.95 25.85 2.29
C LYS A 157 0.09 24.59 2.13
N LEU A 158 -1.21 24.74 2.35
CA LEU A 158 -2.18 23.66 2.24
C LEU A 158 -3.09 23.83 1.02
N PRO A 159 -3.52 22.73 0.36
CA PRO A 159 -4.57 22.78 -0.65
C PRO A 159 -5.89 23.31 -0.07
N ALA A 160 -6.74 23.91 -0.91
CA ALA A 160 -8.01 24.51 -0.49
C ALA A 160 -8.89 23.53 0.32
N ALA A 161 -8.91 22.25 -0.03
CA ALA A 161 -9.66 21.22 0.70
C ALA A 161 -9.13 20.96 2.12
N ALA A 162 -7.81 20.97 2.31
CA ALA A 162 -7.20 20.85 3.63
C ALA A 162 -7.41 22.12 4.47
N GLN A 163 -7.36 23.31 3.85
CA GLN A 163 -7.72 24.56 4.54
C GLN A 163 -9.18 24.58 4.99
N ARG A 164 -10.10 24.02 4.20
CA ARG A 164 -11.50 23.83 4.60
C ARG A 164 -11.62 22.91 5.82
N GLN A 165 -10.88 21.80 5.85
CA GLN A 165 -10.84 20.91 7.00
C GLN A 165 -10.40 21.66 8.26
N LEU A 166 -9.34 22.46 8.18
CA LEU A 166 -8.89 23.28 9.31
C LEU A 166 -9.99 24.20 9.84
N ARG A 167 -10.69 24.91 8.94
CA ARG A 167 -11.79 25.80 9.33
C ARG A 167 -12.92 25.04 10.03
N ALA A 168 -13.29 23.86 9.50
CA ALA A 168 -14.32 23.02 10.11
C ALA A 168 -13.90 22.50 11.50
N MET A 169 -12.63 22.13 11.67
CA MET A 169 -12.11 21.70 12.97
C MET A 169 -12.06 22.85 13.98
N GLN A 170 -11.73 24.07 13.54
CA GLN A 170 -11.68 25.25 14.40
C GLN A 170 -13.06 25.76 14.81
N SER A 171 -14.04 25.74 13.89
CA SER A 171 -15.41 26.17 14.21
C SER A 171 -16.22 25.09 14.91
N GLY A 172 -15.87 23.81 14.73
CA GLY A 172 -16.71 22.68 15.14
C GLY A 172 -17.96 22.49 14.28
N GLU A 173 -18.05 23.21 13.16
CA GLU A 173 -19.20 23.25 12.27
C GLU A 173 -18.86 22.68 10.88
N VAL A 174 -19.89 22.24 10.15
CA VAL A 174 -19.72 21.82 8.76
C VAL A 174 -19.47 23.06 7.89
N VAL A 175 -18.33 23.10 7.21
CA VAL A 175 -17.97 24.18 6.28
C VAL A 175 -18.23 23.74 4.84
N VAL A 176 -19.22 24.35 4.20
CA VAL A 176 -19.56 24.14 2.77
C VAL A 176 -19.26 25.41 1.98
N GLU A 177 -18.46 25.29 0.91
CA GLU A 177 -18.23 26.41 0.00
C GLU A 177 -19.28 26.40 -1.12
N ARG A 178 -19.76 27.58 -1.52
CA ARG A 178 -20.73 27.71 -2.61
C ARG A 178 -20.16 27.07 -3.89
N GLY A 179 -20.90 26.13 -4.46
CA GLY A 179 -20.48 25.39 -5.66
C GLY A 179 -19.65 24.13 -5.40
N SER A 180 -19.19 23.89 -4.17
CA SER A 180 -18.38 22.69 -3.84
C SER A 180 -19.15 21.37 -3.90
N LEU A 181 -20.48 21.42 -3.88
CA LEU A 181 -21.37 20.26 -3.99
C LEU A 181 -21.90 20.02 -5.42
N ILE A 182 -21.58 20.91 -6.37
CA ILE A 182 -22.02 20.77 -7.76
C ILE A 182 -21.23 19.62 -8.39
N ASN A 183 -21.93 18.58 -8.85
CA ASN A 183 -21.40 17.32 -9.37
C ASN A 183 -20.83 16.33 -8.34
N CYS A 184 -21.11 16.52 -7.04
CA CYS A 184 -20.83 15.46 -6.07
C CYS A 184 -21.75 14.26 -6.32
N VAL A 185 -21.15 13.12 -6.67
CA VAL A 185 -21.86 11.84 -6.74
C VAL A 185 -21.86 11.24 -5.35
N PHE A 186 -23.00 11.31 -4.66
CA PHE A 186 -23.19 10.54 -3.44
C PHE A 186 -23.38 9.08 -3.84
N PRO A 187 -22.58 8.13 -3.32
CA PRO A 187 -22.82 6.72 -3.58
C PRO A 187 -24.24 6.39 -3.11
N ALA A 188 -25.04 5.77 -3.98
CA ALA A 188 -26.39 5.36 -3.63
C ALA A 188 -26.33 4.50 -2.34
N PRO A 189 -27.25 4.70 -1.38
CA PRO A 189 -27.20 3.96 -0.14
C PRO A 189 -27.39 2.46 -0.45
N LEU A 190 -26.33 1.68 -0.27
CA LEU A 190 -26.40 0.23 -0.15
C LEU A 190 -27.12 -0.09 1.17
N ALA A 191 -28.45 0.04 1.19
CA ALA A 191 -29.45 -0.48 2.14
C ALA A 191 -29.15 -0.53 3.66
N ALA A 192 -28.07 0.08 4.16
CA ALA A 192 -27.62 -0.05 5.53
C ALA A 192 -27.06 1.31 5.97
N ARG A 193 -27.96 2.13 6.51
CA ARG A 193 -27.78 3.36 7.34
C ARG A 193 -28.64 4.52 6.84
N ALA A 194 -29.96 4.35 6.91
CA ALA A 194 -30.93 5.43 6.65
C ALA A 194 -30.68 6.70 7.49
N HIS A 195 -30.05 6.57 8.67
CA HIS A 195 -29.75 7.71 9.56
C HIS A 195 -28.57 8.58 9.11
N THR A 196 -27.66 8.07 8.27
CA THR A 196 -26.49 8.85 7.80
C THR A 196 -26.85 9.69 6.57
N CYS A 197 -27.73 9.20 5.69
CA CYS A 197 -28.26 9.99 4.57
C CYS A 197 -29.11 11.18 5.03
N GLN A 198 -29.93 11.00 6.08
CA GLN A 198 -30.77 12.09 6.58
C GLN A 198 -29.91 13.27 7.09
N ARG A 199 -28.84 13.01 7.85
CA ARG A 199 -27.92 14.06 8.33
C ARG A 199 -27.24 14.84 7.20
N ILE A 200 -26.89 14.19 6.08
CA ILE A 200 -26.28 14.87 4.93
C ILE A 200 -27.31 15.74 4.20
N ILE A 201 -28.55 15.24 4.08
CA ILE A 201 -29.66 15.98 3.47
C ILE A 201 -30.02 17.19 4.34
N ASP A 202 -30.13 17.02 5.65
CA ASP A 202 -30.45 18.10 6.60
C ASP A 202 -29.38 19.19 6.56
N VAL A 203 -28.08 18.82 6.58
CA VAL A 203 -26.96 19.76 6.43
C VAL A 203 -26.99 20.48 5.08
N ALA A 204 -27.32 19.78 3.99
CA ALA A 204 -27.42 20.38 2.66
C ALA A 204 -28.62 21.33 2.55
N LEU A 205 -29.74 21.01 3.19
CA LEU A 205 -30.96 21.85 3.20
C LEU A 205 -30.79 23.08 4.10
N GLU A 206 -30.21 22.94 5.29
CA GLU A 206 -29.88 24.08 6.16
C GLU A 206 -28.90 25.05 5.48
N ALA A 207 -27.87 24.52 4.80
CA ALA A 207 -26.93 25.35 4.03
C ALA A 207 -27.58 26.09 2.84
N LEU A 208 -28.72 25.58 2.33
CA LEU A 208 -29.50 26.26 1.29
C LEU A 208 -30.44 27.34 1.87
N GLU A 209 -30.97 27.14 3.07
CA GLU A 209 -31.88 28.11 3.74
C GLU A 209 -31.14 29.35 4.26
N ILE A 210 -29.90 29.22 4.73
CA ILE A 210 -29.07 30.36 5.18
C ILE A 210 -28.72 31.33 4.03
N GLY A 211 -28.86 30.91 2.77
CA GLY A 211 -28.58 31.72 1.58
C GLY A 211 -29.76 32.50 1.00
N ALA A 212 -30.94 32.43 1.61
CA ALA A 212 -32.18 33.03 1.09
C ALA A 212 -32.68 34.28 1.86
N GLY A 213 -31.90 34.79 2.82
CA GLY A 213 -32.17 36.01 3.60
C GLY A 213 -31.23 37.16 3.26
#